data_AF-A0AAD6X8V5-F1
#
_entry.id   AF-A0AAD6X8V5-F1
#
_cell.length_a   1.000
_cell.length_b   1.000
_cell.length_c   1.000
_cell.angle_alpha   90.00
_cell.angle_beta   90.00
_cell.angle_gamma   90.00
#
_symmetry.space_group_name_H-M   'P 1'
#
loop_
_entity.id
_entity.type
_entity.pdbx_description
1 polymer ?
#
loop_
_entity_poly.entity_id
_entity_poly.type
_entity_poly.pdbx_seq_one_letter_code
_entity_poly.pdbx_strand_id
1 'polypeptide(L)' 'KMYRSTNNTRIERLWVEVGSQFARRWRVFFYRLDRTNPHHLWLLHLLFLDLINLDCKNFRAEWNCHPISG' A
#
# COMPACT_ATOMS: atom_id res chain seq x y z
N LYS A 1 13.48 10.12 30.09
CA LYS A 1 14.08 9.05 29.27
C LYS A 1 13.05 8.67 28.21
N MET A 2 13.28 9.04 26.95
CA MET A 2 12.34 8.74 25.86
C MET A 2 12.50 7.26 25.51
N TYR A 3 11.53 6.42 25.85
CA TYR A 3 11.54 5.01 25.45
C TYR A 3 11.26 4.96 23.94
N ARG A 4 12.31 5.01 23.12
CA ARG A 4 12.19 4.68 21.70
C ARG A 4 11.96 3.18 21.62
N SER A 5 10.75 2.77 21.25
CA SER A 5 10.43 1.37 20.99
C SER A 5 11.20 0.92 19.74
N THR A 6 12.41 0.40 19.92
CA THR A 6 13.23 -0.17 18.85
C THR A 6 12.64 -1.46 18.28
N ASN A 7 11.70 -2.07 18.99
CA ASN A 7 11.04 -3.31 18.56
C ASN A 7 10.08 -3.10 17.38
N ASN A 8 9.49 -1.91 17.24
CA ASN A 8 8.53 -1.62 16.17
C ASN A 8 9.14 -0.94 14.94
N THR A 9 10.43 -0.60 14.95
CA THR A 9 11.08 0.17 13.88
C THR A 9 10.93 -0.48 12.50
N ARG A 10 10.95 -1.82 12.43
CA ARG A 10 10.75 -2.55 11.17
C ARG A 10 9.31 -2.48 10.66
N ILE A 11 8.32 -2.56 11.56
CA ILE A 11 6.90 -2.44 11.22
C ILE A 11 6.57 -0.99 10.82
N GLU A 12 7.13 -0.02 11.51
CA GLU A 12 6.97 1.41 11.18
C GLU A 12 7.57 1.73 9.81
N ARG A 13 8.79 1.24 9.51
CA ARG A 13 9.38 1.37 8.17
C ARG A 13 8.50 0.71 7.11
N LEU A 14 8.03 -0.52 7.36
CA LEU A 14 7.11 -1.20 6.45
C LEU A 14 5.88 -0.35 6.15
N TRP A 15 5.22 0.24 7.17
CA TRP A 15 4.04 1.07 6.95
C TRP A 15 4.33 2.34 6.16
N VAL A 16 5.47 2.99 6.39
CA VAL A 16 5.92 4.15 5.61
C VAL A 16 6.12 3.76 4.14
N GLU A 17 6.70 2.60 3.89
CA GLU A 17 6.98 2.12 2.53
C GLU A 17 5.73 1.63 1.80
N VAL A 18 4.84 0.91 2.48
CA VAL A 18 3.50 0.59 1.97
C VAL A 18 2.74 1.87 1.60
N GLY A 19 2.80 2.90 2.45
CA GLY A 19 2.13 4.17 2.19
C GLY A 19 2.71 4.93 0.99
N SER A 20 4.03 5.02 0.91
CA SER A 20 4.73 5.83 -0.09
C SER A 20 4.87 5.13 -1.43
N GLN A 21 5.18 3.83 -1.44
CA GLN A 21 5.50 3.06 -2.64
C GLN A 21 4.29 2.33 -3.22
N PHE A 22 3.36 1.83 -2.40
CA PHE A 22 2.18 1.12 -2.87
C PHE A 22 0.93 1.99 -2.87
N ALA A 23 0.47 2.42 -1.69
CA ALA A 23 -0.84 3.06 -1.52
C ALA A 23 -0.95 4.42 -2.24
N ARG A 24 0.15 5.18 -2.36
CA ARG A 24 0.16 6.48 -3.06
C ARG A 24 -0.26 6.36 -4.53
N ARG A 25 0.17 5.32 -5.23
CA ARG A 25 -0.15 5.12 -6.66
C ARG A 25 -1.64 4.95 -6.87
N TRP A 26 -2.24 4.03 -6.11
CA TRP A 26 -3.68 3.77 -6.13
C TRP A 26 -4.50 4.96 -5.67
N ARG A 27 -4.03 5.70 -4.65
CA ARG A 27 -4.69 6.92 -4.19
C ARG A 27 -4.79 7.98 -5.29
N VAL A 28 -3.73 8.22 -6.06
CA VAL A 28 -3.75 9.19 -7.16
C VAL A 28 -4.74 8.76 -8.23
N PHE A 29 -4.73 7.48 -8.58
CA PHE A 29 -5.61 6.92 -9.59
C PHE A 29 -7.09 7.05 -9.21
N PHE A 30 -7.44 6.78 -7.94
CA PHE A 30 -8.81 6.87 -7.44
C PHE A 30 -9.23 8.28 -7.00
N TYR A 31 -8.33 9.26 -6.97
CA TYR A 31 -8.63 10.63 -6.53
C TYR A 31 -9.67 11.32 -7.41
N ARG A 32 -9.77 10.92 -8.69
CA ARG A 32 -10.69 11.51 -9.67
C ARG A 32 -12.05 10.81 -9.75
N LEU A 33 -12.27 9.76 -8.96
CA LEU A 33 -13.52 9.02 -8.99
C LEU A 33 -14.53 9.62 -8.03
N ASP A 34 -15.77 9.77 -8.52
CA ASP A 34 -16.89 10.19 -7.70
C ASP A 34 -17.24 9.09 -6.69
N ARG A 35 -17.00 9.39 -5.41
CA ARG A 35 -17.22 8.51 -4.26
C ARG A 35 -18.69 8.30 -3.93
N THR A 36 -19.56 9.17 -4.45
CA THR A 36 -21.00 9.12 -4.16
C THR A 36 -21.76 8.27 -5.16
N ASN A 37 -21.13 7.89 -6.27
CA ASN A 37 -21.73 7.04 -7.29
C ASN A 37 -21.46 5.55 -7.00
N PRO A 38 -22.49 4.78 -6.60
CA PRO A 38 -22.33 3.35 -6.28
C PRO A 38 -21.89 2.50 -7.49
N HIS A 39 -22.17 2.93 -8.72
CA HIS A 39 -21.71 2.24 -9.92
C HIS A 39 -20.19 2.36 -10.11
N HIS A 40 -19.60 3.51 -9.75
CA HIS A 40 -18.16 3.69 -9.77
C HIS A 40 -17.47 2.79 -8.73
N LEU A 41 -18.05 2.64 -7.53
CA LEU A 41 -17.52 1.75 -6.49
C LEU A 41 -17.56 0.27 -6.90
N TRP A 42 -18.64 -0.17 -7.55
CA TRP A 42 -18.73 -1.54 -8.07
C TRP A 42 -17.72 -1.81 -9.18
N LEU A 43 -17.62 -0.89 -10.15
CA LEU A 43 -16.66 -0.98 -11.24
C LEU A 43 -15.22 -0.99 -10.73
N LEU A 44 -14.95 -0.19 -9.68
CA LEU A 44 -13.66 -0.13 -9.03
C LEU A 44 -13.23 -1.48 -8.46
N HIS A 45 -14.12 -2.13 -7.71
CA HIS A 45 -13.83 -3.44 -7.14
C HIS A 45 -13.65 -4.50 -8.21
N LEU A 46 -14.47 -4.52 -9.27
CA LEU A 46 -14.35 -5.57 -10.29
C LEU A 46 -13.11 -5.43 -11.17
N LEU A 47 -12.77 -4.21 -11.58
CA LEU A 47 -11.66 -4.02 -12.52
C LEU A 47 -10.30 -3.94 -11.84
N PHE A 48 -10.25 -3.34 -10.64
CA PHE A 48 -8.97 -3.00 -10.03
C PHE A 48 -8.61 -3.88 -8.84
N LEU A 49 -9.53 -4.65 -8.24
CA LEU A 49 -9.18 -5.47 -7.08
C LEU A 49 -8.13 -6.53 -7.43
N ASP A 50 -8.24 -7.17 -8.59
CA ASP A 50 -7.24 -8.15 -9.04
C ASP A 50 -5.88 -7.50 -9.33
N LEU A 51 -5.90 -6.30 -9.93
CA LEU A 51 -4.68 -5.52 -10.19
C LEU A 51 -4.02 -5.04 -8.89
N ILE A 52 -4.80 -4.57 -7.92
CA ILE A 52 -4.33 -4.19 -6.58
C ILE A 52 -3.72 -5.41 -5.89
N ASN A 53 -4.40 -6.57 -5.94
CA ASN A 53 -3.90 -7.79 -5.34
C ASN A 53 -2.58 -8.25 -5.98
N LEU A 54 -2.45 -8.14 -7.30
CA LEU A 54 -1.22 -8.46 -8.01
C LEU A 54 -0.09 -7.50 -7.59
N ASP A 55 -0.34 -6.19 -7.58
CA ASP A 55 0.63 -5.18 -7.17
C ASP A 55 1.05 -5.37 -5.69
N CYS A 56 0.12 -5.77 -4.83
CA CYS A 56 0.41 -6.12 -3.43
C CYS A 56 1.33 -7.35 -3.30
N LYS A 57 1.11 -8.37 -4.14
CA LYS A 57 1.99 -9.55 -4.20
C LYS A 57 3.39 -9.19 -4.70
N ASN A 58 3.48 -8.32 -5.70
CA ASN A 58 4.75 -7.85 -6.25
C ASN A 58 5.52 -7.02 -5.21
N PHE A 59 4.85 -6.05 -4.58
CA PHE A 59 5.43 -5.26 -3.49
C PHE A 59 5.95 -6.17 -2.38
N ARG A 60 5.19 -7.20 -1.96
CA ARG A 60 5.65 -8.16 -0.95
C ARG A 60 6.88 -8.95 -1.41
N ALA A 61 6.97 -9.33 -2.68
CA ALA A 61 8.12 -10.05 -3.22
C ALA A 61 9.37 -9.15 -3.22
N GLU A 62 9.26 -7.95 -3.77
CA GLU A 62 10.33 -6.93 -3.81
C GLU A 62 10.78 -6.56 -2.39
N TRP A 63 9.86 -6.03 -1.60
CA TRP A 63 9.59 -6.41 -0.22
C TRP A 63 10.68 -7.18 0.53
N ASN A 64 10.50 -8.50 0.41
CA ASN A 64 11.28 -9.53 1.06
C ASN A 64 12.64 -9.78 0.39
N CYS A 65 12.79 -9.42 -0.89
CA CYS A 65 14.05 -9.53 -1.64
C CYS A 65 15.04 -8.41 -1.30
N HIS A 66 14.57 -7.27 -0.79
CA HIS A 66 15.45 -6.26 -0.22
C HIS A 66 16.00 -6.78 1.12
N PRO A 67 17.31 -7.11 1.22
CA PRO A 67 17.88 -7.37 2.53
C PRO A 67 17.71 -6.08 3.34
N ILE A 68 17.22 -6.22 4.58
CA ILE A 68 17.30 -5.15 5.56
C ILE A 68 18.80 -5.01 5.87
N SER A 69 19.52 -4.30 5.01
CA SER A 69 20.86 -3.81 5.32
C SER A 69 20.64 -2.84 6.49
N GLY A 70 21.04 -3.31 7.67
CA GLY A 70 20.92 -2.59 8.94
C GLY A 70 21.68 -1.27 8.93
#